data_AF-A0A6M3KIF4-F1
#
_entry.id   AF-A0A6M3KIF4-F1
#
_cell.length_a   1.000
_cell.length_b   1.000
_cell.length_c   1.000
_cell.angle_alpha   90.00
_cell.angle_beta   90.00
_cell.angle_gamma   90.00
#
_symmetry.space_group_name_H-M   'P 1'
#
loop_
_entity.id
_entity.type
_entity.pdbx_description
1 polymer ?
#
loop_
_entity_poly.entity_id
_entity_poly.type
_entity_poly.pdbx_seq_one_letter_code
_entity_poly.pdbx_strand_id
1 'polypeptide(L)'
;MGYGTYATIADIKGVLGITSTTDDTVMRKIAESVSLSIDNYCNRNFYVTSATKYFDGAGRTLWIPDMLSNSTFKTDDTGDGTYENVLEGTWVASTAYTVGQFVKPTTENRHSYKCTTAGTTNSTEPTWGTTLAGTTTDNTVIWTCSPTNYTLYGGGLGDSYNKLPKTRIAINPEGEYGSFANGVGIGIEIAGSWGYGDGISATPYVVDTTLTADISSTTATTCTVTAITNLSAGNTILIDTEQMYIYSIATLTLTVERGVNGTTAATHQNGASLYIYQYPANIRQACLDLSVALYVNRARQGLQSEKIGDYSYVIRGAIRGGEMVETGMIKSMLDDTIRSYRGLRF
;
A
#
# COMPACT_ATOMS: atom_id res chain seq x y z
N MET A 1 -2.82 10.30 6.12
CA MET A 1 -1.84 9.44 6.81
C MET A 1 -2.10 8.02 6.39
N GLY A 2 -1.07 7.17 6.24
CA GLY A 2 -1.28 5.75 5.99
C GLY A 2 -1.69 5.04 7.28
N TYR A 3 -2.68 4.16 7.18
CA TYR A 3 -3.19 3.34 8.27
C TYR A 3 -2.58 1.95 8.15
N GLY A 4 -1.40 1.77 8.74
CA GLY A 4 -0.69 0.49 8.79
C GLY A 4 -0.11 0.29 10.18
N THR A 5 -0.86 -0.38 11.06
CA THR A 5 -0.35 -0.74 12.40
C THR A 5 0.16 -2.18 12.37
N TYR A 6 1.43 -2.38 12.70
CA TYR A 6 2.07 -3.70 12.55
C TYR A 6 1.90 -4.62 13.76
N ALA A 7 1.42 -4.09 14.90
CA ALA A 7 1.05 -4.87 16.07
C ALA A 7 -0.37 -4.50 16.51
N THR A 8 -1.17 -5.49 16.89
CA THR A 8 -2.55 -5.24 17.33
C THR A 8 -2.60 -4.91 18.82
N ILE A 9 -3.69 -4.29 19.25
CA ILE A 9 -3.95 -4.08 20.69
C ILE A 9 -4.06 -5.43 21.41
N ALA A 10 -4.68 -6.43 20.78
CA ALA A 10 -4.77 -7.78 21.33
C ALA A 10 -3.38 -8.40 21.59
N ASP A 11 -2.43 -8.26 20.66
CA ASP A 11 -1.06 -8.75 20.83
C ASP A 11 -0.37 -8.06 22.03
N ILE A 12 -0.46 -6.73 22.09
CA ILE A 12 0.15 -5.93 23.16
C ILE A 12 -0.43 -6.31 24.52
N LYS A 13 -1.76 -6.42 24.62
CA LYS A 13 -2.46 -6.85 25.83
C LYS A 13 -2.10 -8.28 26.23
N GLY A 14 -1.99 -9.18 25.26
CA GLY A 14 -1.59 -10.57 25.48
C GLY A 14 -0.22 -10.66 26.14
N VAL A 15 0.76 -9.88 25.67
CA VAL A 15 2.11 -9.83 26.27
C VAL A 15 2.10 -9.21 27.67
N LEU A 16 1.30 -8.16 27.89
CA LEU A 16 1.23 -7.45 29.17
C LEU A 16 0.32 -8.13 30.21
N GLY A 17 -0.49 -9.11 29.81
CA GLY A 17 -1.49 -9.75 30.66
C GLY A 17 -2.64 -8.81 31.07
N ILE A 18 -2.97 -7.81 30.24
CA ILE A 18 -4.01 -6.81 30.53
C ILE A 18 -5.34 -7.23 29.90
N THR A 19 -6.41 -7.26 30.69
CA THR A 19 -7.77 -7.59 30.21
C THR A 19 -8.70 -6.37 30.16
N SER A 20 -8.34 -5.26 30.82
CA SER A 20 -9.11 -4.02 30.79
C SER A 20 -9.09 -3.35 29.40
N THR A 21 -10.09 -2.53 29.13
CA THR A 21 -10.22 -1.72 27.90
C THR A 21 -9.85 -0.24 28.09
N THR A 22 -9.49 0.17 29.32
CA THR A 22 -9.24 1.58 29.66
C THR A 22 -8.13 2.22 28.83
N ASP A 23 -7.06 1.47 28.55
CA ASP A 23 -5.85 1.97 27.90
C ASP A 23 -5.77 1.69 26.40
N ASP A 24 -6.83 1.13 25.79
CA ASP A 24 -6.81 0.65 24.40
C ASP A 24 -6.47 1.77 23.43
N THR A 25 -7.04 2.95 23.66
CA THR A 25 -6.76 4.13 22.84
C THR A 25 -5.29 4.53 22.91
N VAL A 26 -4.66 4.41 24.08
CA VAL A 26 -3.23 4.73 24.24
C VAL A 26 -2.38 3.66 23.57
N MET A 27 -2.66 2.37 23.84
CA MET A 27 -1.92 1.26 23.24
C MET A 27 -1.96 1.32 21.71
N ARG A 28 -3.12 1.67 21.13
CA ARG A 28 -3.26 1.89 19.68
C ARG A 28 -2.37 3.02 19.18
N LYS A 29 -2.42 4.20 19.81
CA LYS A 29 -1.58 5.34 19.42
C LYS A 29 -0.08 5.04 19.53
N ILE A 30 0.33 4.27 20.55
CA ILE A 30 1.71 3.80 20.69
C ILE A 30 2.05 2.88 19.51
N ALA A 31 1.22 1.90 19.21
CA ALA A 31 1.45 0.97 18.10
C ALA A 31 1.52 1.70 16.74
N GLU A 32 0.66 2.69 16.50
CA GLU A 32 0.69 3.56 15.32
C GLU A 32 2.01 4.34 15.22
N SER A 33 2.45 4.97 16.33
CA SER A 33 3.70 5.74 16.39
C SER A 33 4.94 4.87 16.21
N VAL A 34 4.95 3.67 16.80
CA VAL A 34 6.00 2.67 16.63
C VAL A 34 6.06 2.18 15.19
N SER A 35 4.91 1.92 14.57
CA SER A 35 4.85 1.49 13.16
C SER A 35 5.47 2.55 12.24
N LEU A 36 5.15 3.83 12.47
CA LEU A 36 5.77 4.95 11.74
C LEU A 36 7.28 5.05 12.00
N SER A 37 7.72 4.80 13.23
CA SER A 37 9.14 4.81 13.59
C SER A 37 9.91 3.70 12.87
N ILE A 38 9.31 2.51 12.74
CA ILE A 38 9.86 1.39 11.97
C ILE A 38 9.94 1.75 10.49
N ASP A 39 8.88 2.32 9.92
CA ASP A 39 8.86 2.74 8.52
C ASP A 39 9.98 3.75 8.21
N ASN A 40 10.14 4.75 9.07
CA ASN A 40 11.18 5.76 8.95
C ASN A 40 12.58 5.15 9.09
N TYR A 41 12.76 4.19 10.00
CA TYR A 41 14.04 3.49 10.19
C TYR A 41 14.40 2.63 8.97
N CYS A 42 13.42 1.93 8.41
CA CYS A 42 13.60 1.09 7.22
C CYS A 42 13.61 1.88 5.91
N ASN A 43 13.22 3.17 5.94
CA ASN A 43 12.95 4.02 4.78
C ASN A 43 12.02 3.34 3.75
N ARG A 44 11.03 2.59 4.26
CA ARG A 44 10.09 1.76 3.50
C ARG A 44 8.77 1.65 4.25
N ASN A 45 7.69 1.42 3.53
CA ASN A 45 6.36 1.21 4.11
C ASN A 45 5.98 -0.26 3.94
N PHE A 46 5.61 -0.93 5.04
CA PHE A 46 5.20 -2.34 5.00
C PHE A 46 3.71 -2.52 4.70
N TYR A 47 2.88 -1.54 5.06
CA TYR A 47 1.47 -1.54 4.65
C TYR A 47 1.30 -1.24 3.16
N VAL A 48 0.20 -1.76 2.61
CA VAL A 48 -0.12 -1.62 1.19
C VAL A 48 -0.99 -0.40 0.96
N THR A 49 -0.60 0.44 0.01
CA THR A 49 -1.38 1.59 -0.46
C THR A 49 -1.76 1.42 -1.92
N SER A 50 -2.99 1.81 -2.27
CA SER A 50 -3.39 1.95 -3.68
C SER A 50 -3.09 3.37 -4.11
N ALA A 51 -2.24 3.54 -5.13
CA ALA A 51 -1.88 4.87 -5.59
C ALA A 51 -1.45 4.89 -7.06
N THR A 52 -1.66 6.03 -7.69
CA THR A 52 -0.98 6.41 -8.93
C THR A 52 0.27 7.21 -8.58
N LYS A 53 1.42 6.74 -9.04
CA LYS A 53 2.71 7.40 -8.86
C LYS A 53 3.28 7.80 -10.21
N TYR A 54 3.96 8.93 -10.20
CA TYR A 54 4.55 9.54 -11.37
C TYR A 54 6.07 9.52 -11.26
N PHE A 55 6.74 9.25 -12.37
CA PHE A 55 8.19 9.14 -12.43
C PHE A 55 8.74 9.88 -13.63
N ASP A 56 9.96 10.38 -13.49
CA ASP A 56 10.70 10.92 -14.62
C ASP A 56 10.92 9.84 -15.68
N GLY A 57 10.85 10.26 -16.94
CA GLY A 57 11.17 9.45 -18.08
C GLY A 57 12.57 8.87 -17.93
N ALA A 58 12.68 7.56 -18.12
CA ALA A 58 13.90 6.81 -17.98
C ALA A 58 14.32 6.19 -19.32
N GLY A 59 15.59 5.80 -19.42
CA GLY A 59 16.05 4.99 -20.54
C GLY A 59 15.40 3.61 -20.52
N ARG A 60 16.20 2.56 -20.28
CA ARG A 60 15.69 1.19 -20.26
C ARG A 60 15.31 0.69 -18.87
N THR A 61 15.67 1.42 -17.82
CA THR A 61 15.52 0.96 -16.45
C THR A 61 14.96 2.08 -15.58
N LEU A 62 13.88 1.78 -14.87
CA LEU A 62 13.24 2.64 -13.89
C LEU A 62 13.37 2.01 -12.50
N TRP A 63 13.89 2.78 -11.55
CA TRP A 63 13.87 2.40 -10.13
C TRP A 63 12.61 2.93 -9.50
N ILE A 64 11.91 2.07 -8.77
CA ILE A 64 10.63 2.38 -8.16
C ILE A 64 10.67 2.09 -6.65
N PRO A 65 9.85 2.79 -5.85
CA PRO A 65 9.53 2.35 -4.50
C PRO A 65 8.93 0.94 -4.51
N ASP A 66 8.91 0.30 -3.34
CA ASP A 66 8.33 -1.03 -3.18
C ASP A 66 6.90 -1.06 -3.75
N MET A 67 6.69 -1.92 -4.75
CA MET A 67 5.41 -2.14 -5.43
C MET A 67 5.06 -3.63 -5.41
N LEU A 68 3.81 -3.97 -5.21
CA LEU A 68 3.35 -5.37 -5.23
C LEU A 68 2.78 -5.75 -6.59
N SER A 69 2.01 -4.84 -7.19
CA SER A 69 1.38 -5.03 -8.48
C SER A 69 1.08 -3.68 -9.14
N ASN A 70 1.09 -3.66 -10.47
CA ASN A 70 0.62 -2.54 -11.26
C ASN A 70 -0.70 -2.90 -11.95
N SER A 71 -1.64 -1.96 -11.91
CA SER A 71 -2.90 -2.02 -12.67
C SER A 71 -2.77 -1.35 -14.03
N THR A 72 -2.06 -0.22 -14.10
CA THR A 72 -1.74 0.46 -15.36
C THR A 72 -0.30 0.94 -15.34
N PHE A 73 0.35 0.89 -16.50
CA PHE A 73 1.64 1.51 -16.76
C PHE A 73 1.50 2.32 -18.04
N LYS A 74 1.74 3.62 -17.96
CA LYS A 74 1.62 4.52 -19.10
C LYS A 74 2.84 5.42 -19.27
N THR A 75 3.08 5.85 -20.51
CA THR A 75 4.08 6.88 -20.83
C THR A 75 3.42 8.12 -21.43
N ASP A 76 4.01 9.27 -21.11
CA ASP A 76 3.82 10.55 -21.77
C ASP A 76 5.08 10.78 -22.63
N ASP A 77 5.08 10.22 -23.84
CA ASP A 77 6.24 10.33 -24.73
C ASP A 77 6.35 11.73 -25.37
N THR A 78 5.30 12.55 -25.26
CA THR A 78 5.23 13.90 -25.86
C THR A 78 5.59 15.02 -24.87
N GLY A 79 5.53 14.73 -23.57
CA GLY A 79 5.80 15.66 -22.49
C GLY A 79 4.71 16.71 -22.29
N ASP A 80 3.47 16.43 -22.70
CA ASP A 80 2.35 17.37 -22.61
C ASP A 80 1.50 17.19 -21.34
N GLY A 81 1.85 16.21 -20.50
CA GLY A 81 1.13 15.85 -19.27
C GLY A 81 -0.03 14.89 -19.49
N THR A 82 -0.24 14.42 -20.72
CA THR A 82 -1.18 13.36 -21.08
C THR A 82 -0.42 12.03 -21.15
N TYR A 83 -0.97 10.98 -20.54
CA TYR A 83 -0.36 9.64 -20.53
C TYR A 83 -1.16 8.70 -21.43
N GLU A 84 -1.08 8.91 -22.74
CA GLU A 84 -1.84 8.17 -23.76
C GLU A 84 -1.35 6.75 -23.99
N ASN A 85 -0.06 6.49 -23.80
CA ASN A 85 0.55 5.24 -24.20
C ASN A 85 0.50 4.23 -23.06
N VAL A 86 -0.47 3.31 -23.09
CA VAL A 86 -0.52 2.17 -22.16
C VAL A 86 0.44 1.08 -22.64
N LEU A 87 1.49 0.81 -21.88
CA LEU A 87 2.50 -0.19 -22.27
C LEU A 87 1.90 -1.60 -22.29
N GLU A 88 1.19 -1.97 -21.23
CA GLU A 88 0.43 -3.22 -21.11
C GLU A 88 -0.70 -3.05 -20.08
N GLY A 89 -1.94 -3.32 -20.45
CA GLY A 89 -3.09 -3.38 -19.53
C GLY A 89 -3.46 -4.81 -19.14
N THR A 90 -4.13 -5.04 -18.01
CA THR A 90 -4.75 -6.37 -17.75
C THR A 90 -5.96 -6.55 -18.67
N TRP A 91 -6.17 -7.76 -19.20
CA TRP A 91 -7.37 -8.09 -19.97
C TRP A 91 -8.65 -7.84 -19.16
N VAL A 92 -9.68 -7.28 -19.80
CA VAL A 92 -10.98 -7.02 -19.20
C VAL A 92 -12.08 -7.59 -20.10
N ALA A 93 -13.06 -8.27 -19.47
CA ALA A 93 -14.21 -8.84 -20.15
C ALA A 93 -15.09 -7.76 -20.79
N SER A 94 -15.75 -8.11 -21.90
CA SER A 94 -16.73 -7.27 -22.60
C SER A 94 -16.25 -5.84 -22.86
N THR A 95 -14.95 -5.66 -23.11
CA THR A 95 -14.29 -4.36 -23.24
C THR A 95 -13.88 -4.13 -24.68
N ALA A 96 -14.10 -2.92 -25.19
CA ALA A 96 -13.69 -2.54 -26.53
C ALA A 96 -12.20 -2.22 -26.57
N TYR A 97 -11.48 -2.83 -27.51
CA TYR A 97 -10.06 -2.59 -27.77
C TYR A 97 -9.83 -2.14 -29.20
N THR A 98 -8.86 -1.24 -29.38
CA THR A 98 -8.40 -0.76 -30.67
C THR A 98 -7.10 -1.44 -31.08
N VAL A 99 -6.79 -1.44 -32.38
CA VAL A 99 -5.54 -2.01 -32.90
C VAL A 99 -4.34 -1.32 -32.27
N GLY A 100 -3.34 -2.09 -31.86
CA GLY A 100 -2.11 -1.60 -31.24
C GLY A 100 -2.10 -1.68 -29.72
N GLN A 101 -3.26 -1.83 -29.07
CA GLN A 101 -3.31 -1.97 -27.61
C GLN A 101 -2.76 -3.33 -27.15
N PHE A 102 -2.00 -3.31 -26.06
CA PHE A 102 -1.43 -4.49 -25.42
C PHE A 102 -2.21 -4.89 -24.19
N VAL A 103 -2.48 -6.19 -24.06
CA VAL A 103 -3.02 -6.79 -22.83
C VAL A 103 -2.13 -7.89 -22.29
N LYS A 104 -2.13 -8.06 -20.97
CA LYS A 104 -1.64 -9.25 -20.28
C LYS A 104 -2.83 -10.08 -19.79
N PRO A 105 -2.69 -11.41 -19.75
CA PRO A 105 -3.71 -12.27 -19.15
C PRO A 105 -3.95 -11.94 -17.67
N THR A 106 -5.11 -12.31 -17.13
CA THR A 106 -5.39 -12.18 -15.69
C THR A 106 -4.49 -13.09 -14.85
N THR A 107 -4.07 -14.23 -15.44
CA THR A 107 -3.03 -15.10 -14.90
C THR A 107 -1.79 -15.00 -15.78
N GLU A 108 -0.78 -14.29 -15.29
CA GLU A 108 0.47 -14.01 -15.99
C GLU A 108 1.08 -15.28 -16.61
N ASN A 109 1.23 -15.29 -17.94
CA ASN A 109 1.86 -16.38 -18.68
C ASN A 109 3.20 -15.97 -19.31
N ARG A 110 3.74 -14.80 -18.91
CA ARG A 110 4.99 -14.20 -19.43
C ARG A 110 4.92 -13.73 -20.88
N HIS A 111 3.72 -13.57 -21.42
CA HIS A 111 3.49 -13.02 -22.75
C HIS A 111 2.52 -11.85 -22.67
N SER A 112 2.68 -10.93 -23.61
CA SER A 112 1.70 -9.88 -23.88
C SER A 112 0.96 -10.18 -25.17
N TYR A 113 -0.19 -9.56 -25.35
CA TYR A 113 -1.08 -9.80 -26.48
C TYR A 113 -1.44 -8.48 -27.12
N LYS A 114 -0.99 -8.27 -28.35
CA LYS A 114 -1.28 -7.06 -29.13
C LYS A 114 -2.60 -7.24 -29.89
N CYS A 115 -3.52 -6.29 -29.74
CA CYS A 115 -4.73 -6.24 -30.54
C CYS A 115 -4.35 -5.97 -32.01
N THR A 116 -4.64 -6.90 -32.90
CA THR A 116 -4.40 -6.76 -34.35
C THR A 116 -5.69 -6.60 -35.15
N THR A 117 -6.83 -6.98 -34.57
CA THR A 117 -8.17 -6.64 -35.08
C THR A 117 -8.98 -6.04 -33.95
N ALA A 118 -9.40 -4.78 -34.10
CA ALA A 118 -10.22 -4.08 -33.13
C ALA A 118 -11.60 -4.72 -32.96
N GLY A 119 -12.16 -4.63 -31.76
CA GLY A 119 -13.43 -5.26 -31.43
C GLY A 119 -13.75 -5.16 -29.94
N THR A 120 -14.66 -6.01 -29.48
CA THR A 120 -15.03 -6.16 -28.07
C THR A 120 -14.71 -7.58 -27.62
N THR A 121 -13.99 -7.71 -26.50
CA THR A 121 -13.61 -9.00 -25.92
C THR A 121 -14.84 -9.78 -25.44
N ASN A 122 -14.66 -11.07 -25.24
CA ASN A 122 -15.71 -11.95 -24.71
C ASN A 122 -16.01 -11.63 -23.23
N SER A 123 -17.11 -12.18 -22.70
CA SER A 123 -17.44 -12.11 -21.27
C SER A 123 -16.51 -12.96 -20.40
N THR A 124 -15.74 -13.86 -21.00
CA THR A 124 -14.79 -14.75 -20.33
C THR A 124 -13.46 -14.71 -21.04
N GLU A 125 -12.37 -14.72 -20.27
CA GLU A 125 -11.02 -14.62 -20.81
C GLU A 125 -10.71 -15.79 -21.76
N PRO A 126 -10.13 -15.52 -22.95
CA PRO A 126 -9.76 -16.58 -23.88
C PRO A 126 -8.61 -17.41 -23.33
N THR A 127 -8.47 -18.64 -23.83
CA THR A 127 -7.24 -19.42 -23.60
C THR A 127 -6.13 -18.86 -24.48
N TRP A 128 -5.13 -18.28 -23.84
CA TRP A 128 -4.04 -17.59 -24.52
C TRP A 128 -3.02 -18.56 -25.13
N GLY A 129 -2.80 -18.46 -26.45
CA GLY A 129 -1.67 -19.13 -27.11
C GLY A 129 -0.34 -18.48 -26.73
N THR A 130 0.71 -19.27 -26.49
CA THR A 130 2.05 -18.78 -26.09
C THR A 130 3.08 -18.80 -27.23
N THR A 131 2.70 -19.28 -28.41
CA THR A 131 3.54 -19.20 -29.60
C THR A 131 3.62 -17.74 -30.06
N LEU A 132 4.82 -17.15 -30.02
CA LEU A 132 5.05 -15.79 -30.50
C LEU A 132 4.54 -15.61 -31.94
N ALA A 133 3.93 -14.46 -32.22
CA ALA A 133 3.20 -14.15 -33.45
C ALA A 133 1.97 -15.02 -33.75
N GLY A 134 1.64 -16.01 -32.90
CA GLY A 134 0.39 -16.76 -32.96
C GLY A 134 -0.81 -15.88 -32.61
N THR A 135 -1.98 -16.20 -33.17
CA THR A 135 -3.21 -15.42 -32.97
C THR A 135 -4.20 -16.11 -32.05
N THR A 136 -4.86 -15.34 -31.18
CA THR A 136 -5.98 -15.78 -30.33
C THR A 136 -7.21 -14.95 -30.68
N THR A 137 -8.31 -15.59 -31.07
CA THR A 137 -9.59 -14.91 -31.31
C THR A 137 -10.37 -14.80 -30.01
N ASP A 138 -10.80 -13.59 -29.67
CA ASP A 138 -11.53 -13.25 -28.47
C ASP A 138 -12.78 -12.45 -28.86
N ASN A 139 -13.85 -13.17 -29.17
CA ASN A 139 -15.05 -12.62 -29.79
C ASN A 139 -14.72 -11.89 -31.11
N THR A 140 -14.86 -10.57 -31.18
CA THR A 140 -14.54 -9.79 -32.39
C THR A 140 -13.11 -9.25 -32.39
N VAL A 141 -12.40 -9.36 -31.27
CA VAL A 141 -10.98 -8.97 -31.16
C VAL A 141 -10.10 -10.13 -31.64
N ILE A 142 -9.04 -9.83 -32.37
CA ILE A 142 -7.96 -10.78 -32.63
C ILE A 142 -6.69 -10.26 -31.97
N TRP A 143 -6.11 -11.11 -31.14
CA TRP A 143 -4.88 -10.86 -30.41
C TRP A 143 -3.71 -11.60 -31.05
N THR A 144 -2.55 -10.96 -31.12
CA THR A 144 -1.30 -11.59 -31.54
C THR A 144 -0.35 -11.68 -30.35
N CYS A 145 0.16 -12.87 -30.07
CA CYS A 145 1.10 -13.13 -29.00
C CYS A 145 2.43 -12.39 -29.27
N SER A 146 2.89 -11.65 -28.26
CA SER A 146 4.10 -10.82 -28.29
C SER A 146 4.93 -11.07 -27.02
N PRO A 147 6.24 -10.79 -27.01
CA PRO A 147 6.99 -10.65 -25.78
C PRO A 147 6.39 -9.55 -24.90
N THR A 148 6.63 -9.60 -23.59
CA THR A 148 6.23 -8.47 -22.73
C THR A 148 7.02 -7.21 -23.12
N ASN A 149 6.45 -6.03 -22.96
CA ASN A 149 7.08 -4.72 -23.23
C ASN A 149 8.03 -4.31 -22.10
N TYR A 150 7.78 -4.79 -20.89
CA TYR A 150 8.67 -4.59 -19.75
C TYR A 150 8.78 -5.85 -18.89
N THR A 151 9.75 -5.83 -17.99
CA THR A 151 10.03 -6.85 -17.01
C THR A 151 10.11 -6.23 -15.62
N LEU A 152 9.41 -6.83 -14.67
CA LEU A 152 9.44 -6.45 -13.27
C LEU A 152 10.52 -7.22 -12.52
N TYR A 153 11.28 -6.53 -11.68
CA TYR A 153 12.32 -7.12 -10.82
C TYR A 153 12.04 -6.77 -9.37
N GLY A 154 12.27 -7.73 -8.48
CA GLY A 154 12.16 -7.56 -7.05
C GLY A 154 13.47 -7.11 -6.39
N GLY A 155 13.37 -6.73 -5.11
CA GLY A 155 14.55 -6.43 -4.28
C GLY A 155 15.42 -7.67 -4.00
N GLY A 156 16.74 -7.49 -3.97
CA GLY A 156 17.72 -8.54 -3.68
C GLY A 156 19.05 -8.33 -4.40
N LEU A 157 20.08 -9.09 -4.02
CA LEU A 157 21.33 -9.19 -4.77
C LEU A 157 21.10 -10.11 -5.98
N GLY A 158 21.33 -9.59 -7.19
CA GLY A 158 21.11 -10.28 -8.46
C GLY A 158 19.70 -10.03 -9.03
N ASP A 159 19.61 -9.93 -10.36
CA ASP A 159 18.41 -9.60 -11.15
C ASP A 159 17.23 -10.56 -10.86
N SER A 160 16.54 -10.30 -9.76
CA SER A 160 15.51 -11.17 -9.19
C SER A 160 14.20 -10.97 -9.93
N TYR A 161 14.10 -11.57 -11.12
CA TYR A 161 12.91 -11.53 -11.97
C TYR A 161 11.65 -11.83 -11.17
N ASN A 162 10.68 -10.92 -11.26
CA ASN A 162 9.36 -11.00 -10.67
C ASN A 162 9.31 -11.37 -9.17
N LYS A 163 10.39 -11.15 -8.39
CA LYS A 163 10.32 -11.25 -6.92
C LYS A 163 9.57 -10.06 -6.33
N LEU A 164 9.14 -10.19 -5.08
CA LEU A 164 8.40 -9.15 -4.36
C LEU A 164 9.23 -8.62 -3.18
N PRO A 165 9.01 -7.36 -2.77
CA PRO A 165 8.34 -6.32 -3.55
C PRO A 165 9.13 -5.96 -4.82
N LYS A 166 8.45 -5.45 -5.86
CA LYS A 166 9.07 -4.92 -7.07
C LYS A 166 9.79 -3.61 -6.73
N THR A 167 11.04 -3.49 -7.15
CA THR A 167 11.89 -2.32 -6.90
C THR A 167 12.47 -1.73 -8.18
N ARG A 168 12.37 -2.46 -9.29
CA ARG A 168 12.92 -2.04 -10.58
C ARG A 168 12.07 -2.58 -11.71
N ILE A 169 11.87 -1.75 -12.72
CA ILE A 169 11.22 -2.11 -13.97
C ILE A 169 12.24 -1.88 -15.08
N ALA A 170 12.37 -2.83 -16.01
CA ALA A 170 13.19 -2.64 -17.19
C ALA A 170 12.39 -2.91 -18.46
N ILE A 171 12.66 -2.15 -19.51
CA ILE A 171 12.17 -2.44 -20.86
C ILE A 171 12.66 -3.83 -21.26
N ASN A 172 11.75 -4.63 -21.82
CA ASN A 172 12.13 -5.88 -22.45
C ASN A 172 12.72 -5.56 -23.83
N PRO A 173 13.98 -5.91 -24.13
CA PRO A 173 14.57 -5.68 -25.45
C PRO A 173 13.84 -6.37 -26.61
N GLU A 174 13.04 -7.40 -26.32
CA GLU A 174 12.22 -8.12 -27.30
C GLU A 174 10.82 -7.51 -27.48
N GLY A 175 10.45 -6.53 -26.66
CA GLY A 175 9.17 -5.82 -26.74
C GLY A 175 9.16 -4.71 -27.80
N GLU A 176 8.03 -4.01 -27.92
CA GLU A 176 7.85 -2.94 -28.93
C GLU A 176 8.48 -1.61 -28.52
N TYR A 177 8.73 -1.40 -27.22
CA TYR A 177 9.23 -0.15 -26.67
C TYR A 177 10.75 -0.17 -26.47
N GLY A 178 11.43 0.92 -26.86
CA GLY A 178 12.89 1.05 -26.73
C GLY A 178 13.36 1.76 -25.44
N SER A 179 12.47 2.49 -24.78
CA SER A 179 12.74 3.29 -23.57
C SER A 179 11.43 3.70 -22.87
N PHE A 180 11.52 4.21 -21.64
CA PHE A 180 10.39 4.78 -20.90
C PHE A 180 10.34 6.32 -21.02
N ALA A 181 9.77 6.87 -22.10
CA ALA A 181 9.66 8.34 -22.29
C ALA A 181 10.98 9.11 -22.04
N ASN A 182 12.10 8.59 -22.54
CA ASN A 182 13.44 9.04 -22.16
C ASN A 182 13.64 10.55 -22.41
N GLY A 183 14.00 11.29 -21.36
CA GLY A 183 14.21 12.73 -21.41
C GLY A 183 12.97 13.58 -21.15
N VAL A 184 11.80 12.96 -20.94
CA VAL A 184 10.58 13.64 -20.53
C VAL A 184 10.51 13.70 -19.00
N GLY A 185 10.40 14.90 -18.44
CA GLY A 185 10.18 15.08 -17.00
C GLY A 185 8.79 14.56 -16.63
N ILE A 186 8.68 13.74 -15.59
CA ILE A 186 7.43 13.07 -15.23
C ILE A 186 6.79 12.30 -16.41
N GLY A 187 7.59 11.65 -17.26
CA GLY A 187 7.09 10.96 -18.45
C GLY A 187 6.39 9.62 -18.20
N ILE A 188 6.23 9.17 -16.95
CA ILE A 188 5.71 7.83 -16.63
C ILE A 188 4.64 7.91 -15.54
N GLU A 189 3.50 7.26 -15.79
CA GLU A 189 2.41 7.06 -14.83
C GLU A 189 2.25 5.57 -14.51
N ILE A 190 2.33 5.21 -13.23
CA ILE A 190 2.08 3.84 -12.77
C ILE A 190 1.00 3.87 -11.70
N ALA A 191 -0.13 3.23 -11.97
CA ALA A 191 -1.15 2.95 -10.97
C ALA A 191 -1.00 1.51 -10.47
N GLY A 192 -1.18 1.31 -9.17
CA GLY A 192 -1.03 -0.02 -8.59
C GLY A 192 -1.06 -0.05 -7.06
N SER A 193 -0.71 -1.22 -6.53
CA SER A 193 -0.52 -1.47 -5.11
C SER A 193 0.94 -1.30 -4.73
N TRP A 194 1.21 -0.42 -3.78
CA TRP A 194 2.53 -0.01 -3.31
C TRP A 194 2.75 -0.39 -1.86
N GLY A 195 3.98 -0.74 -1.49
CA GLY A 195 4.35 -1.20 -0.15
C GLY A 195 5.10 -2.53 -0.19
N TYR A 196 5.71 -2.89 0.94
CA TYR A 196 6.47 -4.14 1.06
C TYR A 196 5.55 -5.38 1.20
N GLY A 197 4.39 -5.22 1.86
CA GLY A 197 3.49 -6.34 2.15
C GLY A 197 4.13 -7.36 3.09
N ASP A 198 4.00 -8.64 2.78
CA ASP A 198 4.63 -9.77 3.48
C ASP A 198 6.03 -10.11 2.93
N GLY A 199 6.45 -9.44 1.85
CA GLY A 199 7.71 -9.71 1.14
C GLY A 199 7.69 -10.95 0.23
N ILE A 200 6.54 -11.62 0.08
CA ILE A 200 6.43 -12.91 -0.63
C ILE A 200 5.29 -12.89 -1.65
N SER A 201 4.20 -12.17 -1.39
CA SER A 201 2.93 -12.25 -2.12
C SER A 201 2.47 -10.89 -2.62
N ALA A 202 1.88 -10.84 -3.81
CA ALA A 202 1.28 -9.61 -4.35
C ALA A 202 -0.02 -9.23 -3.62
N THR A 203 -0.59 -10.20 -2.89
CA THR A 203 -1.80 -10.11 -2.07
C THR A 203 -1.45 -10.47 -0.62
N PRO A 204 -0.80 -9.57 0.14
CA PRO A 204 -0.28 -9.87 1.48
C PRO A 204 -1.42 -9.80 2.51
N TYR A 205 -2.45 -10.60 2.30
CA TYR A 205 -3.64 -10.67 3.15
C TYR A 205 -4.25 -12.07 3.09
N VAL A 206 -4.87 -12.48 4.19
CA VAL A 206 -5.50 -13.80 4.32
C VAL A 206 -6.96 -13.62 4.70
N VAL A 207 -7.82 -14.50 4.18
CA VAL A 207 -9.25 -14.51 4.53
C VAL A 207 -9.40 -14.85 6.01
N ASP A 208 -10.26 -14.12 6.70
CA ASP A 208 -10.51 -14.34 8.13
C ASP A 208 -11.99 -14.63 8.43
N THR A 209 -12.90 -13.82 7.90
CA THR A 209 -14.33 -13.92 8.19
C THR A 209 -15.16 -13.36 7.04
N THR A 210 -16.48 -13.24 7.23
CA THR A 210 -17.40 -12.64 6.26
C THR A 210 -18.28 -11.59 6.92
N LEU A 211 -18.82 -10.67 6.11
CA LEU A 211 -19.89 -9.78 6.55
C LEU A 211 -21.18 -10.57 6.83
N THR A 212 -21.95 -10.12 7.82
CA THR A 212 -23.28 -10.67 8.17
C THR A 212 -24.44 -9.81 7.68
N ALA A 213 -24.15 -8.61 7.16
CA ALA A 213 -25.10 -7.71 6.54
C ALA A 213 -24.42 -6.85 5.46
N ASP A 214 -25.22 -6.33 4.53
CA ASP A 214 -24.75 -5.39 3.51
C ASP A 214 -24.20 -4.10 4.16
N ILE A 215 -23.14 -3.56 3.56
CA ILE A 215 -22.72 -2.17 3.78
C ILE A 215 -23.33 -1.35 2.65
N SER A 216 -24.52 -0.79 2.89
CA SER A 216 -25.33 -0.14 1.84
C SER A 216 -24.98 1.32 1.56
N SER A 217 -24.06 1.93 2.32
CA SER A 217 -23.66 3.34 2.16
C SER A 217 -22.13 3.48 2.18
N THR A 218 -21.59 4.33 1.31
CA THR A 218 -20.16 4.70 1.28
C THR A 218 -19.74 5.50 2.52
N THR A 219 -20.68 5.99 3.33
CA THR A 219 -20.42 6.75 4.56
C THR A 219 -20.63 5.95 5.86
N ALA A 220 -20.99 4.67 5.76
CA ALA A 220 -21.13 3.81 6.94
C ALA A 220 -19.81 3.75 7.72
N THR A 221 -19.86 3.82 9.06
CA THR A 221 -18.68 3.77 9.94
C THR A 221 -18.62 2.48 10.76
N THR A 222 -19.57 1.57 10.51
CA THR A 222 -19.63 0.28 11.17
C THR A 222 -19.94 -0.83 10.17
N CYS A 223 -19.47 -2.03 10.46
CA CYS A 223 -19.84 -3.25 9.75
C CYS A 223 -19.98 -4.41 10.74
N THR A 224 -20.75 -5.42 10.36
CA THR A 224 -21.02 -6.59 11.19
C THR A 224 -20.42 -7.83 10.55
N VAL A 225 -19.79 -8.67 11.36
CA VAL A 225 -19.01 -9.84 10.91
C VAL A 225 -19.47 -11.13 11.58
N THR A 226 -19.17 -12.27 10.99
CA THR A 226 -19.56 -13.59 11.52
C THR A 226 -18.72 -14.01 12.73
N ALA A 227 -17.47 -13.54 12.80
CA ALA A 227 -16.51 -13.88 13.86
C ALA A 227 -15.47 -12.76 14.02
N ILE A 228 -14.88 -12.66 15.20
CA ILE A 228 -13.84 -11.66 15.55
C ILE A 228 -12.56 -12.28 16.11
N THR A 229 -12.36 -13.60 15.97
CA THR A 229 -11.30 -14.34 16.68
C THR A 229 -9.90 -13.76 16.45
N ASN A 230 -9.60 -13.31 15.22
CA ASN A 230 -8.31 -12.73 14.86
C ASN A 230 -8.40 -11.22 14.60
N LEU A 231 -9.54 -10.60 14.89
CA LEU A 231 -9.77 -9.17 14.67
C LEU A 231 -9.58 -8.40 15.96
N SER A 232 -8.84 -7.30 15.86
CA SER A 232 -8.62 -6.35 16.93
C SER A 232 -8.59 -4.94 16.36
N ALA A 233 -8.86 -3.96 17.21
CA ALA A 233 -8.51 -2.59 16.91
C ALA A 233 -7.01 -2.48 16.59
N GLY A 234 -6.68 -1.67 15.58
CA GLY A 234 -5.35 -1.61 14.97
C GLY A 234 -5.23 -2.39 13.65
N ASN A 235 -6.11 -3.37 13.39
CA ASN A 235 -6.04 -4.11 12.13
C ASN A 235 -6.49 -3.24 10.94
N THR A 236 -5.76 -3.38 9.84
CA THR A 236 -6.25 -3.01 8.51
C THR A 236 -6.84 -4.25 7.86
N ILE A 237 -8.07 -4.13 7.38
CA ILE A 237 -8.81 -5.19 6.72
C ILE A 237 -9.08 -4.81 5.26
N LEU A 238 -9.30 -5.80 4.41
CA LEU A 238 -9.69 -5.64 3.01
C LEU A 238 -11.01 -6.34 2.76
N ILE A 239 -11.94 -5.68 2.08
CA ILE A 239 -13.17 -6.26 1.54
C ILE A 239 -13.28 -5.82 0.08
N ASP A 240 -13.42 -6.77 -0.84
CA ASP A 240 -13.33 -6.55 -2.28
C ASP A 240 -12.02 -5.81 -2.66
N THR A 241 -12.10 -4.52 -2.97
CA THR A 241 -10.95 -3.64 -3.27
C THR A 241 -10.77 -2.50 -2.26
N GLU A 242 -11.58 -2.45 -1.20
CA GLU A 242 -11.53 -1.40 -0.19
C GLU A 242 -10.76 -1.85 1.04
N GLN A 243 -9.83 -0.99 1.48
CA GLN A 243 -9.20 -1.14 2.79
C GLN A 243 -9.97 -0.34 3.84
N MET A 244 -10.17 -0.95 5.01
CA MET A 244 -10.77 -0.31 6.18
C MET A 244 -9.87 -0.49 7.41
N TYR A 245 -9.82 0.51 8.29
CA TYR A 245 -9.04 0.46 9.53
C TYR A 245 -9.95 0.29 10.75
N ILE A 246 -9.68 -0.69 11.62
CA ILE A 246 -10.52 -0.96 12.80
C ILE A 246 -10.12 -0.08 13.97
N TYR A 247 -11.04 0.77 14.44
CA TYR A 247 -10.87 1.59 15.64
C TYR A 247 -11.26 0.86 16.92
N SER A 248 -12.34 0.09 16.89
CA SER A 248 -12.87 -0.64 18.04
C SER A 248 -13.77 -1.78 17.58
N ILE A 249 -13.98 -2.75 18.47
CA ILE A 249 -14.87 -3.88 18.26
C ILE A 249 -15.82 -3.96 19.45
N ALA A 250 -17.12 -4.06 19.15
CA ALA A 250 -18.16 -4.27 20.14
C ALA A 250 -18.97 -5.51 19.74
N THR A 251 -18.81 -6.61 20.47
CA THR A 251 -19.40 -7.91 20.12
C THR A 251 -18.94 -8.35 18.72
N LEU A 252 -19.82 -8.34 17.71
CA LEU A 252 -19.50 -8.68 16.32
C LEU A 252 -19.58 -7.46 15.38
N THR A 253 -19.61 -6.25 15.94
CA THR A 253 -19.66 -4.99 15.21
C THR A 253 -18.30 -4.32 15.26
N LEU A 254 -17.71 -4.08 14.09
CA LEU A 254 -16.49 -3.32 13.92
C LEU A 254 -16.84 -1.84 13.73
N THR A 255 -16.14 -0.95 14.44
CA THR A 255 -16.12 0.49 14.14
C THR A 255 -14.90 0.77 13.29
N VAL A 256 -15.08 1.31 12.09
CA VAL A 256 -14.01 1.41 11.08
C VAL A 256 -13.88 2.81 10.49
N GLU A 257 -12.66 3.14 10.07
CA GLU A 257 -12.44 4.14 9.02
C GLU A 257 -12.43 3.46 7.67
N ARG A 258 -13.10 4.07 6.69
CA ARG A 258 -13.32 3.52 5.36
C ARG A 258 -12.46 4.20 4.31
N GLY A 259 -12.21 3.49 3.21
CA GLY A 259 -11.41 4.03 2.10
C GLY A 259 -10.00 4.45 2.54
N VAL A 260 -9.35 3.66 3.39
CA VAL A 260 -8.00 4.01 3.87
C VAL A 260 -6.93 3.62 2.85
N ASN A 261 -5.70 4.11 3.04
CA ASN A 261 -4.53 3.75 2.24
C ASN A 261 -4.69 3.97 0.72
N GLY A 262 -5.47 4.99 0.34
CA GLY A 262 -5.71 5.36 -1.06
C GLY A 262 -6.80 4.53 -1.75
N THR A 263 -7.50 3.66 -1.02
CA THR A 263 -8.72 3.01 -1.53
C THR A 263 -9.94 3.93 -1.41
N THR A 264 -11.03 3.60 -2.09
CA THR A 264 -12.28 4.38 -2.06
C THR A 264 -13.36 3.59 -1.32
N ALA A 265 -14.14 4.27 -0.48
CA ALA A 265 -15.26 3.66 0.22
C ALA A 265 -16.34 3.19 -0.77
N ALA A 266 -16.71 1.91 -0.73
CA ALA A 266 -17.63 1.25 -1.65
C ALA A 266 -18.91 0.75 -0.94
N THR A 267 -19.78 0.02 -1.63
CA THR A 267 -20.83 -0.78 -0.97
C THR A 267 -20.43 -2.24 -1.05
N HIS A 268 -20.74 -3.02 -0.02
CA HIS A 268 -20.38 -4.44 0.06
C HIS A 268 -21.63 -5.28 0.36
N GLN A 269 -21.67 -6.49 -0.18
CA GLN A 269 -22.78 -7.41 0.00
C GLN A 269 -22.57 -8.29 1.25
N ASN A 270 -23.67 -8.74 1.84
CA ASN A 270 -23.70 -9.77 2.85
C ASN A 270 -22.96 -11.03 2.34
N GLY A 271 -22.14 -11.63 3.20
CA GLY A 271 -21.30 -12.75 2.84
C GLY A 271 -20.00 -12.38 2.12
N ALA A 272 -19.74 -11.09 1.82
CA ALA A 272 -18.44 -10.67 1.29
C ALA A 272 -17.31 -11.08 2.24
N SER A 273 -16.23 -11.60 1.66
CA SER A 273 -15.05 -12.07 2.41
C SER A 273 -14.26 -10.88 2.95
N LEU A 274 -13.91 -10.95 4.23
CA LEU A 274 -13.04 -10.02 4.91
C LEU A 274 -11.66 -10.64 5.07
N TYR A 275 -10.65 -9.92 4.60
CA TYR A 275 -9.25 -10.31 4.68
C TYR A 275 -8.49 -9.44 5.67
N ILE A 276 -7.50 -10.02 6.35
CA ILE A 276 -6.58 -9.33 7.26
C ILE A 276 -5.21 -9.23 6.61
N TYR A 277 -4.64 -8.02 6.60
CA TYR A 277 -3.28 -7.79 6.10
C TYR A 277 -2.21 -8.50 6.92
N GLN A 278 -1.25 -9.09 6.21
CA GLN A 278 -0.09 -9.76 6.75
C GLN A 278 1.16 -8.89 6.55
N TYR A 279 2.01 -8.88 7.55
CA TYR A 279 3.28 -8.16 7.56
C TYR A 279 4.43 -9.13 7.89
N PRO A 280 5.69 -8.80 7.57
CA PRO A 280 6.81 -9.68 7.84
C PRO A 280 6.93 -9.96 9.34
N ALA A 281 7.15 -11.22 9.71
CA ALA A 281 7.08 -11.64 11.12
C ALA A 281 8.05 -10.90 12.04
N ASN A 282 9.25 -10.58 11.53
CA ASN A 282 10.25 -9.77 12.23
C ASN A 282 9.78 -8.33 12.49
N ILE A 283 9.06 -7.72 11.54
CA ILE A 283 8.52 -6.36 11.68
C ILE A 283 7.36 -6.33 12.67
N ARG A 284 6.46 -7.31 12.59
CA ARG A 284 5.38 -7.48 13.58
C ARG A 284 5.94 -7.66 14.99
N GLN A 285 6.95 -8.52 15.15
CA GLN A 285 7.58 -8.75 16.46
C GLN A 285 8.30 -7.50 16.97
N ALA A 286 9.07 -6.81 16.12
CA ALA A 286 9.74 -5.57 16.51
C ALA A 286 8.75 -4.48 16.93
N CYS A 287 7.63 -4.35 16.22
CA CYS A 287 6.56 -3.41 16.57
C CYS A 287 5.94 -3.78 17.91
N LEU A 288 5.67 -5.06 18.15
CA LEU A 288 5.13 -5.55 19.41
C LEU A 288 6.07 -5.26 20.59
N ASP A 289 7.33 -5.65 20.48
CA ASP A 289 8.33 -5.49 21.53
C ASP A 289 8.55 -4.00 21.90
N LEU A 290 8.66 -3.14 20.89
CA LEU A 290 8.84 -1.70 21.10
C LEU A 290 7.58 -1.05 21.67
N SER A 291 6.39 -1.46 21.22
CA SER A 291 5.12 -0.95 21.76
C SER A 291 4.93 -1.32 23.23
N VAL A 292 5.23 -2.56 23.59
CA VAL A 292 5.21 -3.05 24.98
C VAL A 292 6.21 -2.28 25.83
N ALA A 293 7.44 -2.09 25.34
CA ALA A 293 8.47 -1.35 26.06
C ALA A 293 8.06 0.11 26.33
N LEU A 294 7.51 0.81 25.34
CA LEU A 294 7.04 2.19 25.49
C LEU A 294 5.86 2.29 26.47
N TYR A 295 4.91 1.35 26.40
CA TYR A 295 3.78 1.34 27.33
C TYR A 295 4.23 1.09 28.79
N VAL A 296 5.15 0.16 29.03
CA VAL A 296 5.70 -0.09 30.38
C VAL A 296 6.51 1.11 30.87
N ASN A 297 7.30 1.74 30.00
CA ASN A 297 8.07 2.93 30.37
C ASN A 297 7.17 4.12 30.70
N ARG A 298 6.04 4.27 30.03
CA ARG A 298 4.98 5.25 30.38
C ARG A 298 4.47 5.03 31.81
N ALA A 299 4.25 3.78 32.22
CA ALA A 299 3.83 3.47 33.60
C ALA A 299 4.93 3.76 34.63
N ARG A 300 6.21 3.57 34.28
CA ARG A 300 7.37 3.81 35.17
C ARG A 300 7.74 5.29 35.31
N GLN A 301 7.54 6.10 34.27
CA GLN A 301 7.90 7.52 34.28
C GLN A 301 6.86 8.44 34.94
N GLY A 302 5.77 7.89 35.51
CA GLY A 302 4.79 8.68 36.26
C GLY A 302 4.10 9.73 35.39
N LEU A 303 3.45 9.30 34.30
CA LEU A 303 2.80 10.19 33.34
C LEU A 303 1.66 10.99 34.02
N GLN A 304 1.79 12.32 34.15
CA GLN A 304 0.89 13.14 34.98
C GLN A 304 -0.36 13.69 34.26
N SER A 305 -0.45 13.71 32.92
CA SER A 305 -1.68 14.07 32.17
C SER A 305 -1.47 14.02 30.65
N GLU A 306 -2.46 13.53 29.91
CA GLU A 306 -2.67 13.85 28.49
C GLU A 306 -4.16 14.21 28.29
N LYS A 307 -4.47 15.46 27.93
CA LYS A 307 -5.81 15.84 27.44
C LYS A 307 -5.85 15.81 25.92
N ILE A 308 -7.03 15.49 25.39
CA ILE A 308 -7.36 15.46 23.96
C ILE A 308 -7.46 16.90 23.41
N GLY A 309 -6.77 17.22 22.29
CA GLY A 309 -7.08 18.41 21.48
C GLY A 309 -5.97 19.43 21.12
N ASP A 310 -4.74 19.33 21.62
CA ASP A 310 -3.72 20.36 21.32
C ASP A 310 -2.91 20.09 20.03
N TYR A 311 -3.54 20.39 18.88
CA TYR A 311 -2.81 20.79 17.67
C TYR A 311 -3.51 21.98 17.04
N SER A 312 -2.99 23.19 17.28
CA SER A 312 -3.01 24.33 16.33
C SER A 312 -2.53 25.62 17.03
N TYR A 313 -1.67 26.35 16.34
CA TYR A 313 -1.00 27.58 16.76
C TYR A 313 -1.80 28.82 16.32
N VAL A 314 -1.91 29.81 17.21
CA VAL A 314 -2.31 31.17 16.83
C VAL A 314 -1.10 32.09 17.00
N ILE A 315 -0.54 32.54 15.87
CA ILE A 315 0.36 33.69 15.87
C ILE A 315 -0.50 34.91 16.24
N ARG A 316 -0.27 35.49 17.42
CA ARG A 316 -0.62 36.89 17.67
C ARG A 316 0.66 37.68 17.90
N GLY A 317 1.20 38.19 16.79
CA GLY A 317 2.00 39.40 16.84
C GLY A 317 1.09 40.57 17.22
N ALA A 318 1.05 40.90 18.50
CA ALA A 318 0.72 42.22 19.01
C ALA A 318 0.92 42.22 20.53
N ILE A 319 2.15 42.46 20.96
CA ILE A 319 2.55 43.68 21.67
C ILE A 319 3.91 43.40 22.31
N ARG A 320 4.85 44.23 21.87
CA ARG A 320 6.02 44.73 22.58
C ARG A 320 6.26 44.07 23.95
N GLY A 321 7.33 43.30 24.10
CA GLY A 321 8.35 43.90 24.95
C GLY A 321 8.88 45.08 24.15
N GLY A 322 9.24 46.22 24.71
CA GLY A 322 10.25 46.98 23.98
C GLY A 322 11.46 46.05 23.78
N GLU A 323 11.57 45.50 22.57
CA GLU A 323 12.70 44.78 21.96
C GLU A 323 12.90 43.28 22.25
N MET A 324 13.13 42.55 21.15
CA MET A 324 13.53 41.14 21.04
C MET A 324 15.04 41.10 20.74
N VAL A 325 15.80 40.23 21.39
CA VAL A 325 17.14 39.83 20.93
C VAL A 325 17.23 38.31 20.83
N GLU A 326 17.92 37.88 19.78
CA GLU A 326 17.87 36.65 19.01
C GLU A 326 18.22 35.31 19.70
N THR A 327 17.49 34.29 19.26
CA THR A 327 18.02 33.05 18.64
C THR A 327 19.31 32.46 19.22
N GLY A 328 19.19 31.63 20.28
CA GLY A 328 20.37 30.92 20.81
C GLY A 328 20.17 29.64 21.63
N MET A 329 18.95 29.22 22.01
CA MET A 329 18.79 28.15 23.03
C MET A 329 17.78 27.03 22.71
N ILE A 330 17.54 26.70 21.43
CA ILE A 330 16.66 25.55 21.06
C ILE A 330 17.45 24.39 20.43
N LYS A 331 18.76 24.53 20.18
CA LYS A 331 19.56 23.50 19.50
C LYS A 331 20.28 22.49 20.41
N SER A 332 20.40 22.73 21.72
CA SER A 332 21.22 21.84 22.58
C SER A 332 20.44 20.71 23.27
N MET A 333 19.12 20.81 23.44
CA MET A 333 18.35 19.77 24.15
C MET A 333 17.86 18.62 23.25
N LEU A 334 17.94 18.78 21.92
CA LEU A 334 17.57 17.74 20.94
C LEU A 334 18.78 16.91 20.44
N ASP A 335 20.01 17.38 20.63
CA ASP A 335 21.23 16.69 20.14
C ASP A 335 21.82 15.71 21.20
N ASP A 336 21.63 15.98 22.50
CA ASP A 336 22.20 15.13 23.57
C ASP A 336 21.37 13.88 23.91
N THR A 337 20.09 13.82 23.50
CA THR A 337 19.26 12.60 23.65
C THR A 337 19.52 11.57 22.57
N ILE A 338 20.06 11.98 21.40
CA ILE A 338 20.36 11.09 20.27
C ILE A 338 21.78 10.49 20.39
N ARG A 339 22.70 11.13 21.11
CA ARG A 339 24.08 10.63 21.29
C ARG A 339 24.23 9.45 22.26
N SER A 340 23.28 9.17 23.14
CA SER A 340 23.40 8.08 24.12
C SER A 340 23.08 6.68 23.56
N TYR A 341 22.56 6.57 22.33
CA TYR A 341 22.20 5.29 21.70
C TYR A 341 23.26 4.69 20.76
N ARG A 342 24.48 5.24 20.71
CA ARG A 342 25.60 4.69 19.91
C ARG A 342 26.40 3.57 20.61
N GLY A 343 25.93 3.04 21.74
CA GLY A 343 26.68 2.11 22.60
C GLY A 343 26.21 0.65 22.66
N LEU A 344 25.13 0.25 21.97
CA LEU A 344 24.67 -1.14 21.98
C LEU A 344 25.21 -1.89 20.76
N ARG A 345 26.28 -2.67 20.99
CA ARG A 345 26.76 -3.69 20.05
C ARG A 345 25.84 -4.92 20.17
N PHE A 346 25.32 -5.40 19.04
CA PHE A 346 24.98 -6.82 18.84
C PHE A 346 26.09 -7.46 18.02
#